data_AF-A0A1G8I3I0-F1
#
_entry.id   AF-A0A1G8I3I0-F1
#
_cell.length_a   1.000
_cell.length_b   1.000
_cell.length_c   1.000
_cell.angle_alpha   90.00
_cell.angle_beta   90.00
_cell.angle_gamma   90.00
#
_symmetry.space_group_name_H-M   'P 1'
#
loop_
_entity.id
_entity.type
_entity.pdbx_description
1 polymer ?
#
loop_
_entity_poly.entity_id
_entity_poly.type
_entity_poly.pdbx_seq_one_letter_code
_entity_poly.pdbx_strand_id
1 'polypeptide(L)'
;MKILSKMFLILFIAFLVTPAVITVIEKSADISIFYTVSEEEHVHKEIKTFFYLENPVEISAPSKISSGVILSENLSKHDKITSSIFIPPPNEV
;
A
#
# COMPACT_ATOMS: atom_id res chain seq x y z
N MET A 1 -20.77 13.04 -19.52
CA MET A 1 -20.20 13.95 -18.49
C MET A 1 -21.14 14.18 -17.32
N LYS A 2 -22.36 14.70 -17.50
CA LYS A 2 -23.30 15.00 -16.39
C LYS A 2 -23.64 13.81 -15.48
N ILE A 3 -23.83 12.60 -16.04
CA ILE A 3 -24.16 11.41 -15.24
C ILE A 3 -22.99 10.94 -14.37
N LEU A 4 -21.77 11.00 -14.93
CA LEU A 4 -20.55 10.59 -14.26
C LEU A 4 -20.21 11.56 -13.12
N SER A 5 -20.33 12.87 -13.37
CA SER A 5 -20.18 13.90 -12.33
C SER A 5 -21.22 13.74 -11.21
N LYS A 6 -22.47 13.39 -11.54
CA LYS A 6 -23.51 13.10 -10.54
C LYS A 6 -23.17 11.86 -9.70
N MET A 7 -22.65 10.80 -10.31
CA MET A 7 -22.21 9.61 -9.59
C MET A 7 -21.09 9.94 -8.59
N PHE A 8 -20.07 10.68 -9.02
CA PHE A 8 -18.98 11.12 -8.12
C PHE A 8 -19.48 12.07 -7.03
N LEU A 9 -20.42 12.95 -7.34
CA LEU A 9 -21.04 13.83 -6.34
C LEU A 9 -21.76 13.03 -5.25
N ILE A 10 -22.54 12.02 -5.64
CA ILE A 10 -23.23 11.14 -4.69
C ILE A 10 -22.22 10.38 -3.84
N LEU A 11 -21.19 9.80 -4.45
CA LEU A 11 -20.13 9.10 -3.74
C LEU A 11 -19.42 10.01 -2.72
N PHE A 12 -19.11 11.24 -3.11
CA PHE A 12 -18.44 12.20 -2.26
C PHE A 12 -19.31 12.61 -1.06
N ILE A 13 -20.60 12.89 -1.30
CA ILE A 13 -21.54 13.22 -0.22
C ILE A 13 -21.71 12.01 0.71
N ALA A 14 -21.86 10.81 0.17
CA ALA A 14 -21.96 9.60 0.98
C ALA A 14 -20.72 9.42 1.86
N PHE A 15 -19.52 9.56 1.30
CA PHE A 15 -18.26 9.43 2.04
C PHE A 15 -18.17 10.41 3.21
N LEU A 16 -18.52 11.69 2.99
CA LEU A 16 -18.49 12.71 4.05
C LEU A 16 -19.54 12.47 5.16
N VAL A 17 -20.74 12.05 4.79
CA VAL A 17 -21.87 11.93 5.71
C VAL A 17 -21.85 10.61 6.50
N THR A 18 -21.19 9.57 5.97
CA THR A 18 -21.15 8.22 6.57
C THR A 18 -20.70 8.21 8.04
N PRO A 19 -19.54 8.75 8.44
CA PRO A 19 -19.12 8.72 9.85
C PRO A 19 -20.07 9.51 10.77
N ALA A 20 -20.70 10.58 10.27
CA ALA A 20 -21.70 11.35 11.02
C ALA A 20 -23.00 10.57 11.23
N VAL A 21 -23.49 9.85 10.21
CA VAL A 21 -24.70 9.02 10.34
C VAL A 21 -24.46 7.82 11.25
N ILE A 22 -23.31 7.16 11.11
CA ILE A 22 -22.94 6.01 11.94
C ILE A 22 -22.88 6.41 13.42
N THR A 23 -22.26 7.55 13.74
CA THR A 23 -22.14 8.03 15.14
C THR A 23 -23.47 8.45 15.76
N VAL A 24 -24.44 8.88 14.94
CA VAL A 24 -25.81 9.17 15.41
C VAL A 24 -26.57 7.89 15.71
N ILE A 25 -26.41 6.84 14.89
CA ILE A 25 -27.06 5.54 15.11
C ILE A 25 -26.45 4.82 16.31
N GLU A 26 -25.12 4.76 16.35
CA GLU A 26 -24.37 4.06 17.38
C GLU A 26 -23.13 4.87 17.77
N LYS A 27 -23.19 5.46 18.97
CA LYS A 27 -22.14 6.34 19.48
C LYS A 27 -20.81 5.61 19.74
N SER A 28 -20.85 4.29 19.87
CA SER A 28 -19.70 3.44 20.16
C SER A 28 -19.11 2.78 18.91
N ALA A 29 -19.66 3.04 17.73
CA ALA A 29 -19.19 2.44 16.49
C ALA A 29 -17.78 2.95 16.15
N ASP A 30 -16.90 2.04 15.74
CA ASP A 30 -15.56 2.38 15.31
C ASP A 30 -15.59 3.05 13.92
N ILE A 31 -15.25 4.34 13.89
CA ILE A 31 -15.15 5.15 12.66
C ILE A 31 -13.72 5.60 12.36
N SER A 32 -12.71 5.05 13.06
CA SER A 32 -11.30 5.40 12.92
C SER A 32 -10.77 5.27 11.48
N ILE A 33 -11.28 4.28 10.74
CA ILE A 33 -10.92 4.02 9.34
C ILE A 33 -11.30 5.17 8.40
N PHE A 34 -12.44 5.83 8.63
CA PHE A 34 -12.88 6.95 7.79
C PHE A 34 -11.97 8.17 7.96
N TYR A 35 -11.46 8.40 9.17
CA TYR A 35 -10.53 9.50 9.43
C TYR A 35 -9.10 9.17 8.98
N THR A 36 -8.66 7.93 9.18
CA THR A 36 -7.31 7.50 8.79
C THR A 36 -7.08 7.60 7.29
N VAL A 37 -8.08 7.23 6.48
CA VAL A 37 -8.03 7.36 5.02
C VAL A 37 -8.09 8.83 4.58
N SER A 38 -8.72 9.71 5.37
CA SER A 38 -8.83 11.14 5.06
C SER A 38 -7.59 11.96 5.46
N GLU A 39 -6.79 11.50 6.42
CA GLU A 39 -5.58 12.18 6.95
C GLU A 39 -4.28 11.81 6.22
N GLU A 40 -4.33 11.16 5.05
CA GLU A 40 -3.12 10.74 4.31
C GLU A 40 -2.25 11.90 3.76
N GLU A 41 -2.63 13.17 3.96
CA GLU A 41 -1.88 14.34 3.45
C GLU A 41 -0.50 14.52 4.13
N HIS A 42 -0.29 13.99 5.34
CA HIS A 42 0.91 14.29 6.15
C HIS A 42 1.98 13.19 6.23
N VAL A 43 1.77 12.03 5.64
CA VAL A 43 2.74 10.93 5.71
C VAL A 43 3.11 10.53 4.29
N HIS A 44 4.36 10.80 3.90
CA HIS A 44 5.02 10.17 2.75
C HIS A 44 5.21 8.67 3.03
N LYS A 45 4.12 7.94 3.24
CA LYS A 45 4.13 6.51 3.43
C LYS A 45 4.33 5.92 2.05
N GLU A 46 5.59 5.67 1.71
CA GLU A 46 5.95 4.83 0.59
C GLU A 46 5.04 3.59 0.63
N ILE A 47 4.27 3.39 -0.43
CA ILE A 47 3.38 2.23 -0.59
C ILE A 47 4.29 0.99 -0.70
N LYS A 48 4.74 0.48 0.45
CA LYS A 48 5.35 -0.84 0.59
C LYS A 48 4.21 -1.83 0.75
N THR A 49 3.41 -1.95 -0.29
CA THR A 49 2.40 -3.01 -0.40
C THR A 49 3.13 -4.34 -0.52
N PHE A 50 3.29 -5.02 0.61
CA PHE A 50 3.29 -6.48 0.64
C PHE A 50 1.94 -6.95 0.11
N PHE A 51 1.79 -7.00 -1.21
CA PHE A 51 0.75 -7.80 -1.84
C PHE A 51 1.17 -9.26 -1.65
N TYR A 52 0.83 -9.85 -0.51
CA TYR A 52 0.58 -11.30 -0.46
C TYR A 52 -0.73 -11.52 -1.23
N LEU A 53 -0.62 -11.47 -2.56
CA LEU A 53 -1.64 -11.96 -3.46
C LEU A 53 -1.56 -13.49 -3.38
N GLU A 54 -2.22 -14.07 -2.38
CA GLU A 54 -2.47 -15.50 -2.38
C GLU A 54 -3.41 -15.81 -3.55
N ASN A 55 -2.76 -16.24 -4.63
CA ASN A 55 -3.24 -17.07 -5.72
C ASN A 55 -4.23 -16.44 -6.73
N PRO A 56 -3.74 -15.90 -7.87
CA PRO A 56 -4.59 -15.71 -9.03
C PRO A 56 -4.94 -17.08 -9.63
N VAL A 57 -6.20 -17.48 -9.43
CA VAL A 57 -6.84 -18.57 -10.17
C VAL A 57 -6.53 -18.42 -11.66
N GLU A 58 -6.04 -19.53 -12.21
CA GLU A 58 -5.44 -19.73 -13.53
C GLU A 58 -6.25 -19.08 -14.67
N ILE A 59 -5.65 -18.08 -15.34
CA ILE A 59 -6.10 -17.63 -16.66
C ILE A 59 -5.17 -18.28 -17.69
N SER A 60 -5.73 -19.26 -18.40
CA SER A 60 -5.06 -20.09 -19.39
C SER A 60 -4.73 -19.32 -20.68
N ALA A 61 -3.48 -19.38 -21.13
CA ALA A 61 -3.08 -19.68 -22.53
C ALA A 61 -1.54 -19.61 -22.67
N PRO A 62 -0.83 -20.72 -22.96
CA PRO A 62 0.60 -20.65 -23.25
C PRO A 62 0.82 -20.28 -24.72
N SER A 63 1.12 -19.00 -25.00
CA SER A 63 1.76 -18.66 -26.28
C SER A 63 3.25 -19.00 -26.20
N LYS A 64 3.67 -19.91 -27.08
CA LYS A 64 5.02 -20.45 -27.24
C LYS A 64 6.08 -19.33 -27.37
N ILE A 65 6.81 -19.02 -26.30
CA ILE A 65 8.01 -18.17 -26.38
C ILE A 65 9.22 -19.09 -26.54
N SER A 66 9.91 -18.99 -27.67
CA SER A 66 11.16 -19.71 -27.89
C SER A 66 12.21 -19.24 -26.89
N SER A 67 12.62 -20.13 -25.98
CA SER A 67 13.64 -19.87 -24.97
C SER A 67 15.00 -19.61 -25.63
N GLY A 68 15.44 -18.36 -25.67
CA GLY A 68 16.85 -18.02 -25.87
C GLY A 68 17.63 -18.35 -24.60
N VAL A 69 18.73 -19.09 -24.73
CA VAL A 69 19.60 -19.49 -23.62
C VAL A 69 20.17 -18.23 -22.94
N ILE A 70 19.87 -18.01 -21.66
CA ILE A 70 20.53 -16.94 -20.88
C ILE A 70 21.81 -17.52 -20.28
N LEU A 71 22.96 -17.24 -20.93
CA LEU A 71 24.29 -17.49 -20.39
C LEU A 71 24.68 -16.35 -19.44
N SER A 72 24.42 -16.50 -18.14
CA SER A 72 24.88 -15.54 -17.12
C SER A 72 26.20 -16.01 -16.51
N GLU A 73 27.31 -15.82 -17.21
CA GLU A 73 28.65 -16.20 -16.72
C GLU A 73 29.25 -15.19 -15.71
N ASN A 74 28.60 -14.04 -15.46
CA ASN A 74 29.10 -13.04 -14.50
C ASN A 74 27.96 -12.24 -13.84
N LEU A 75 27.38 -12.77 -12.76
CA LEU A 75 26.70 -11.92 -11.77
C LEU A 75 27.66 -11.64 -10.63
N SER A 76 28.26 -10.46 -10.77
CA SER A 76 29.28 -9.81 -9.97
C SER A 76 29.16 -10.02 -8.46
N LYS A 77 30.30 -10.30 -7.85
CA LYS A 77 30.59 -10.25 -6.41
C LYS A 77 30.06 -8.94 -5.81
N HIS A 78 29.03 -9.02 -4.97
CA HIS A 78 28.61 -7.88 -4.17
C HIS A 78 29.51 -7.77 -2.94
N ASP A 79 30.27 -6.69 -2.83
CA ASP A 79 31.04 -6.37 -1.63
C ASP A 79 30.07 -6.09 -0.47
N LYS A 80 30.29 -6.79 0.65
CA LYS A 80 29.55 -6.62 1.90
C LYS A 80 29.94 -5.28 2.52
N ILE A 81 29.33 -4.19 2.06
CA ILE A 81 29.45 -2.89 2.72
C ILE A 81 28.57 -2.95 3.98
N THR A 82 29.16 -3.41 5.08
CA THR A 82 28.60 -3.17 6.42
C THR A 82 29.51 -2.16 7.09
N SER A 83 29.12 -0.89 7.10
CA SER A 83 29.73 0.10 7.99
C SER A 83 29.42 -0.33 9.43
N SER A 84 30.45 -0.67 10.23
CA SER A 84 30.27 -0.99 11.64
C SER A 84 29.86 0.28 12.40
N ILE A 85 28.56 0.50 12.55
CA ILE A 85 28.03 1.54 13.44
C ILE A 85 28.18 1.04 14.88
N PHE A 86 29.21 1.54 15.56
CA PHE A 86 29.40 1.36 17.00
C PHE A 86 29.05 2.67 17.70
N ILE A 87 27.96 2.66 18.47
CA ILE A 87 27.56 3.79 19.31
C ILE A 87 27.84 3.36 20.76
N PRO A 88 28.81 3.99 21.45
CA PRO A 88 29.09 3.65 22.84
C PRO A 88 27.92 4.04 23.75
N PRO A 89 27.76 3.37 24.90
CA PRO A 89 26.69 3.68 25.85
C PRO A 89 26.80 5.13 26.37
N PRO A 90 25.67 5.79 26.69
CA PRO A 90 25.68 7.14 27.25
C PRO A 90 26.40 7.16 28.59
N ASN A 91 27.20 8.21 28.85
CA ASN A 91 27.76 8.44 30.17
C ASN A 91 26.62 8.72 31.16
N GLU A 92 26.58 7.98 32.26
CA GLU A 92 25.68 8.26 33.38
C GLU A 92 26.12 9.57 34.06
N VAL A 93 25.21 10.56 34.11
CA VAL A 93 25.31 11.76 34.95
C VAL A 93 24.38 11.62 36.13
#